data_AF-A0A7X6XSW9-F1
#
_entry.id   AF-A0A7X6XSW9-F1
#
_cell.length_a   1.000
_cell.length_b   1.000
_cell.length_c   1.000
_cell.angle_alpha   90.00
_cell.angle_beta   90.00
_cell.angle_gamma   90.00
#
_symmetry.space_group_name_H-M   'P 1'
#
loop_
_entity.id
_entity.type
_entity.pdbx_description
1 polymer ?
#
loop_
_entity_poly.entity_id
_entity_poly.type
_entity_poly.pdbx_seq_one_letter_code
_entity_poly.pdbx_strand_id
1 'polypeptide(L)'
;IYNHVSGTGKSGLLSIGHCGQEILERNFIVINRNLIEARLEVGLPAAGRRILSRNAKVILLDTIPKIVEASLFFDAIPKDKLIRQVALVEDQHFLREEIIDRRLVAFIANGSILPRESGISQRPMKMGAVPFISPKEYEVEINLPNHGKIKGMGIPEGVTLIVGGGFHGKSTLLQALQLGVYDHIYGDGREFVVTRENKAHRE
;
A
#
# COMPACT_ATOMS: atom_id res chain seq x y z
N ILE A 1 0.52 20.44 11.56
CA ILE A 1 1.69 20.45 12.49
C ILE A 1 2.78 21.40 11.98
N TYR A 2 2.99 21.53 10.66
CA TYR A 2 3.91 22.52 10.09
C TYR A 2 3.24 23.35 9.01
N ASN A 3 3.29 24.67 9.13
CA ASN A 3 2.94 25.61 8.07
C ASN A 3 4.25 26.17 7.52
N HIS A 4 4.40 26.09 6.20
CA HIS A 4 5.61 26.44 5.45
C HIS A 4 6.32 27.68 6.00
N VAL A 5 7.61 27.55 6.28
CA VAL A 5 8.44 28.69 6.67
C VAL A 5 8.80 29.49 5.42
N SER A 6 8.77 30.83 5.52
CA SER A 6 9.02 31.73 4.40
C SER A 6 10.47 31.68 3.90
N GLY A 7 10.64 31.81 2.57
CA GLY A 7 11.93 31.85 1.87
C GLY A 7 11.78 31.61 0.37
N THR A 8 12.88 31.59 -0.37
CA THR A 8 12.88 31.34 -1.83
C THR A 8 13.15 29.86 -2.15
N GLY A 9 12.61 29.35 -3.26
CA GLY A 9 12.83 27.97 -3.70
C GLY A 9 12.14 26.93 -2.80
N LYS A 10 12.85 25.85 -2.44
CA LYS A 10 12.39 24.81 -1.50
C LYS A 10 12.54 25.21 -0.01
N SER A 11 12.68 26.50 0.30
CA SER A 11 12.89 26.97 1.68
C SER A 11 11.74 26.53 2.59
N GLY A 12 12.07 25.80 3.65
CA GLY A 12 11.08 25.25 4.56
C GLY A 12 10.38 24.00 4.04
N LEU A 13 10.84 23.35 2.96
CA LEU A 13 10.34 22.04 2.57
C LEU A 13 10.66 21.02 3.68
N LEU A 14 9.65 20.29 4.12
CA LEU A 14 9.79 19.08 4.91
C LEU A 14 9.01 17.99 4.19
N SER A 15 9.72 16.99 3.67
CA SER A 15 9.09 15.89 2.95
C SER A 15 9.75 14.56 3.26
N ILE A 16 8.93 13.52 3.33
CA ILE A 16 9.34 12.13 3.25
C ILE A 16 8.77 11.55 1.94
N GLY A 17 9.31 10.44 1.46
CA GLY A 17 8.82 9.82 0.23
C GLY A 17 7.32 9.50 0.27
N HIS A 18 6.72 9.35 -0.92
CA HIS A 18 5.28 9.12 -1.07
C HIS A 18 4.98 7.62 -1.18
N CYS A 19 4.02 7.13 -0.39
CA CYS A 19 3.50 5.77 -0.47
C CYS A 19 2.21 5.73 -1.30
N GLY A 20 2.15 4.79 -2.25
CA GLY A 20 0.95 4.50 -3.03
C GLY A 20 -0.05 3.65 -2.26
N GLN A 21 -0.88 2.90 -3.01
CA GLN A 21 -1.75 1.90 -2.39
C GLN A 21 -0.98 0.62 -2.04
N GLU A 22 0.15 0.39 -2.72
CA GLU A 22 1.02 -0.76 -2.57
C GLU A 22 2.03 -0.58 -1.43
N ILE A 23 2.13 -1.62 -0.60
CA ILE A 23 3.09 -1.72 0.49
C ILE A 23 4.35 -2.34 -0.08
N LEU A 24 5.38 -1.51 -0.21
CA LEU A 24 6.70 -1.88 -0.73
C LEU A 24 7.72 -1.62 0.35
N GLU A 25 8.74 -2.47 0.40
CA GLU A 25 9.96 -2.17 1.14
C GLU A 25 10.60 -0.91 0.55
N ARG A 26 10.88 0.07 1.41
CA ARG A 26 11.38 1.38 1.02
C ARG A 26 12.43 1.87 2.02
N ASN A 27 13.30 2.73 1.54
CA ASN A 27 14.41 3.27 2.32
C ASN A 27 14.08 4.55 3.10
N PHE A 28 12.80 4.93 3.20
CA PHE A 28 12.39 6.16 3.91
C PHE A 28 12.17 5.93 5.41
N ILE A 29 11.68 4.75 5.78
CA ILE A 29 11.52 4.30 7.17
C ILE A 29 12.22 2.95 7.28
N VAL A 30 13.23 2.87 8.14
CA VAL A 30 13.96 1.63 8.41
C VAL A 30 13.74 1.26 9.87
N ILE A 31 13.23 0.05 10.10
CA ILE A 31 12.96 -0.46 11.44
C ILE A 31 13.90 -1.64 11.67
N ASN A 32 14.67 -1.60 12.77
CA ASN A 32 15.46 -2.74 13.23
C ASN A 32 15.23 -2.96 14.73
N ARG A 33 15.92 -3.95 15.31
CA ARG A 33 15.76 -4.34 16.71
C ARG A 33 16.05 -3.22 17.72
N ASN A 34 16.85 -2.22 17.34
CA ASN A 34 17.37 -1.21 18.24
C ASN A 34 16.81 0.20 17.98
N LEU A 35 16.42 0.50 16.73
CA LEU A 35 15.97 1.85 16.35
C LEU A 35 14.96 1.84 15.20
N ILE A 36 14.24 2.96 15.10
CA ILE A 36 13.47 3.38 13.94
C ILE A 36 14.19 4.58 13.33
N GLU A 37 14.56 4.49 12.06
CA GLU A 37 15.20 5.57 11.30
C GLU A 37 14.21 6.13 10.28
N ALA A 38 13.95 7.44 10.34
CA ALA A 38 13.21 8.15 9.32
C ALA A 38 14.16 9.04 8.50
N ARG A 39 14.14 8.85 7.18
CA ARG A 39 14.94 9.64 6.24
C ARG A 39 14.05 10.68 5.55
N LEU A 40 14.37 11.95 5.75
CA LEU A 40 13.58 13.07 5.25
C LEU A 40 14.43 14.07 4.46
N GLU A 41 13.79 14.77 3.53
CA GLU A 41 14.34 15.94 2.84
C GLU A 41 13.96 17.20 3.61
N VAL A 42 14.96 18.00 3.96
CA VAL A 42 14.79 19.30 4.63
C VAL A 42 15.35 20.40 3.74
N GLY A 43 14.47 21.25 3.22
CA GLY A 43 14.85 22.48 2.55
C GLY A 43 15.23 23.55 3.56
N LEU A 44 16.52 23.69 3.85
CA LEU A 44 17.00 24.71 4.80
C LEU A 44 16.65 26.13 4.31
N PRO A 45 16.13 27.01 5.19
CA PRO A 45 15.56 28.29 4.78
C PRO A 45 16.65 29.31 4.44
N ALA A 46 16.46 30.01 3.32
CA ALA A 46 17.37 31.04 2.83
C ALA A 46 16.63 32.22 2.18
N ALA A 47 17.28 33.39 2.21
CA ALA A 47 16.92 34.57 1.43
C ALA A 47 18.04 34.83 0.41
N GLY A 48 17.86 34.36 -0.82
CA GLY A 48 18.94 34.31 -1.80
C GLY A 48 20.07 33.38 -1.33
N ARG A 49 21.29 33.89 -1.19
CA ARG A 49 22.45 33.14 -0.68
C ARG A 49 22.67 33.27 0.84
N ARG A 50 21.76 33.94 1.56
CA ARG A 50 21.86 34.15 3.01
C ARG A 50 21.03 33.12 3.77
N ILE A 51 21.67 32.39 4.68
CA ILE A 51 20.99 31.43 5.57
C ILE A 51 20.09 32.18 6.56
N LEU A 52 18.85 31.70 6.73
CA LEU A 52 17.91 32.20 7.73
C LEU A 52 17.99 31.32 8.99
N SER A 53 19.00 31.57 9.84
CA SER A 53 19.32 30.71 11.00
C SER A 53 18.18 30.58 12.01
N ARG A 54 17.42 31.65 12.27
CA ARG A 54 16.25 31.62 13.18
C ARG A 54 15.19 30.63 12.68
N ASN A 55 14.94 30.64 11.38
CA ASN A 55 13.98 29.76 10.72
C ASN A 55 14.49 28.31 10.70
N ALA A 56 15.78 28.10 10.42
CA ALA A 56 16.40 26.79 10.44
C ALA A 56 16.33 26.16 11.84
N LYS A 57 16.54 26.97 12.90
CA LYS A 57 16.40 26.54 14.29
C LYS A 57 14.98 26.02 14.58
N VAL A 58 13.94 26.71 14.11
CA VAL A 58 12.54 26.28 14.28
C VAL A 58 12.27 24.95 13.57
N ILE A 59 12.80 24.77 12.36
CA ILE A 59 12.62 23.51 11.63
C ILE A 59 13.32 22.35 12.36
N LEU A 60 14.61 22.52 12.67
CA LEU A 60 15.45 21.44 13.18
C LEU A 60 15.19 21.10 14.66
N LEU A 61 14.95 22.10 15.50
CA LEU A 61 14.91 21.91 16.96
C LEU A 61 13.50 21.98 17.55
N ASP A 62 12.50 22.38 16.77
CA ASP A 62 11.10 22.44 17.25
C ASP A 62 10.17 21.58 16.37
N THR A 63 10.18 21.80 15.06
CA THR A 63 9.24 21.15 14.14
C THR A 63 9.53 19.65 13.96
N ILE A 64 10.77 19.29 13.62
CA ILE A 64 11.13 17.88 13.39
C ILE A 64 10.93 17.03 14.66
N PRO A 65 11.38 17.45 15.86
CA PRO A 65 11.11 16.71 17.09
C PRO A 65 9.62 16.48 17.34
N LYS A 66 8.77 17.50 17.16
CA LYS A 66 7.31 17.36 17.30
C LYS A 66 6.70 16.39 16.28
N ILE A 67 7.20 16.38 15.05
CA ILE A 67 6.77 15.40 14.03
C ILE A 67 7.16 13.99 14.47
N VAL A 68 8.40 13.79 14.93
CA VAL A 68 8.88 12.50 15.45
C VAL A 68 8.01 12.01 16.61
N GLU A 69 7.75 12.87 17.61
CA GLU A 69 6.84 12.57 18.74
C GLU A 69 5.45 12.15 18.28
N ALA A 70 4.89 12.85 17.28
CA ALA A 70 3.54 12.58 16.78
C ALA A 70 3.43 11.41 15.79
N SER A 71 4.54 10.85 15.29
CA SER A 71 4.50 9.87 14.18
C SER A 71 5.29 8.59 14.39
N LEU A 72 6.35 8.59 15.20
CA LEU A 72 7.21 7.41 15.39
C LEU A 72 7.01 6.73 16.74
N PHE A 73 6.26 7.35 17.66
CA PHE A 73 5.92 6.74 18.95
C PHE A 73 4.57 6.03 18.88
N PHE A 74 4.53 4.79 19.35
CA PHE A 74 3.33 3.94 19.30
C PHE A 74 2.11 4.58 19.95
N ASP A 75 2.29 5.32 21.05
CA ASP A 75 1.19 5.99 21.75
C ASP A 75 0.59 7.17 20.98
N ALA A 76 1.33 7.75 20.03
CA ALA A 76 0.83 8.81 19.16
C ALA A 76 0.11 8.28 17.90
N ILE A 77 0.24 6.98 17.61
CA ILE A 77 -0.33 6.35 16.42
C ILE A 77 -1.72 5.75 16.76
N PRO A 78 -2.72 5.85 15.86
CA PRO A 78 -3.98 5.14 16.03
C PRO A 78 -3.78 3.61 16.05
N LYS A 79 -3.68 3.05 17.25
CA LYS A 79 -3.29 1.64 17.51
C LYS A 79 -4.12 0.65 16.69
N ASP A 80 -5.44 0.82 16.67
CA ASP A 80 -6.32 -0.08 15.91
C ASP A 80 -6.09 -0.04 14.40
N LYS A 81 -5.67 1.11 13.84
CA LYS A 81 -5.35 1.20 12.41
C LYS A 81 -4.04 0.51 12.11
N LEU A 82 -3.03 0.72 12.97
CA LEU A 82 -1.73 0.09 12.84
C LEU A 82 -1.85 -1.44 12.93
N ILE A 83 -2.51 -1.94 13.97
CA ILE A 83 -2.69 -3.38 14.19
C ILE A 83 -3.44 -4.02 13.04
N ARG A 84 -4.54 -3.40 12.56
CA ARG A 84 -5.28 -3.91 11.39
C ARG A 84 -4.43 -3.95 10.13
N GLN A 85 -3.59 -2.93 9.91
CA GLN A 85 -2.72 -2.90 8.74
C GLN A 85 -1.64 -3.98 8.79
N VAL A 86 -1.05 -4.24 9.97
CA VAL A 86 -0.07 -5.31 10.17
C VAL A 86 -0.71 -6.68 9.95
N ALA A 87 -1.85 -6.94 10.61
CA ALA A 87 -2.59 -8.19 10.46
C ALA A 87 -2.99 -8.47 9.01
N LEU A 88 -3.37 -7.42 8.25
CA LEU A 88 -3.69 -7.54 6.83
C LEU A 88 -2.46 -7.88 5.98
N VAL A 89 -1.27 -7.35 6.28
CA VAL A 89 -0.03 -7.72 5.57
C VAL A 89 0.33 -9.18 5.85
N GLU A 90 0.20 -9.62 7.10
CA GLU A 90 0.40 -11.03 7.48
C GLU A 90 -0.56 -11.96 6.73
N ASP A 91 -1.84 -11.60 6.64
CA ASP A 91 -2.83 -12.38 5.90
C ASP A 91 -2.56 -12.38 4.39
N GLN A 92 -2.16 -11.25 3.80
CA GLN A 92 -1.79 -11.17 2.38
C GLN A 92 -0.57 -12.03 2.06
N HIS A 93 0.43 -12.00 2.94
CA HIS A 93 1.62 -12.83 2.82
C HIS A 93 1.25 -14.32 2.89
N PHE A 94 0.50 -14.73 3.93
CA PHE A 94 0.02 -16.09 4.10
C PHE A 94 -0.81 -16.56 2.91
N LEU A 95 -1.74 -15.74 2.44
CA LEU A 95 -2.60 -16.04 1.29
C LEU A 95 -1.76 -16.28 0.03
N ARG A 96 -0.68 -15.50 -0.17
CA ARG A 96 0.23 -15.66 -1.30
C ARG A 96 1.05 -16.95 -1.24
N GLU A 97 1.41 -17.42 -0.04
CA GLU A 97 2.04 -18.73 0.14
C GLU A 97 1.03 -19.86 -0.12
N GLU A 98 -0.17 -19.74 0.45
CA GLU A 98 -1.22 -20.75 0.34
C GLU A 98 -1.67 -21.00 -1.12
N ILE A 99 -1.74 -19.96 -1.97
CA ILE A 99 -2.08 -20.16 -3.39
C ILE A 99 -1.03 -21.00 -4.11
N ILE A 100 0.24 -20.94 -3.73
CA ILE A 100 1.32 -21.73 -4.33
C ILE A 100 1.12 -23.20 -3.98
N ASP A 101 0.87 -23.50 -2.70
CA ASP A 101 0.65 -24.87 -2.23
C ASP A 101 -0.60 -25.52 -2.86
N ARG A 102 -1.58 -24.68 -3.21
CA ARG A 102 -2.81 -25.10 -3.91
C ARG A 102 -2.67 -25.16 -5.44
N ARG A 103 -1.48 -24.91 -6.00
CA ARG A 103 -1.24 -24.85 -7.46
C ARG A 103 -2.15 -23.83 -8.16
N LEU A 104 -2.35 -22.69 -7.50
CA LEU A 104 -3.02 -21.52 -8.05
C LEU A 104 -1.98 -20.46 -8.43
N VAL A 105 -2.24 -19.74 -9.52
CA VAL A 105 -1.43 -18.59 -9.94
C VAL A 105 -1.95 -17.28 -9.39
N ALA A 106 -3.23 -17.22 -9.01
CA ALA A 106 -3.84 -16.06 -8.40
C ALA A 106 -5.09 -16.43 -7.59
N PHE A 107 -5.46 -15.55 -6.67
CA PHE A 107 -6.72 -15.60 -5.93
C PHE A 107 -7.35 -14.20 -5.89
N ILE A 108 -8.67 -14.15 -6.05
CA ILE A 108 -9.45 -12.91 -6.02
C ILE A 108 -10.62 -13.08 -5.05
N ALA A 109 -10.55 -12.40 -3.91
CA ALA A 109 -11.61 -12.47 -2.91
C ALA A 109 -12.97 -11.98 -3.43
N ASN A 110 -14.03 -12.64 -3.00
CA ASN A 110 -15.37 -12.12 -3.14
C ASN A 110 -15.49 -10.80 -2.37
N GLY A 111 -16.14 -9.81 -2.98
CA GLY A 111 -16.28 -8.47 -2.43
C GLY A 111 -15.18 -7.48 -2.84
N SER A 112 -14.11 -7.93 -3.50
CA SER A 112 -13.04 -7.03 -3.96
C SER A 112 -13.54 -5.94 -4.90
N ILE A 113 -13.00 -4.73 -4.75
CA ILE A 113 -13.27 -3.58 -5.61
C ILE A 113 -12.09 -3.38 -6.56
N LEU A 114 -12.21 -3.97 -7.74
CA LEU A 114 -11.20 -3.91 -8.79
C LEU A 114 -11.11 -2.56 -9.53
N PRO A 115 -12.23 -1.90 -9.91
CA PRO A 115 -12.14 -0.64 -10.67
C PRO A 115 -11.57 0.49 -9.80
N ARG A 116 -10.75 1.34 -10.43
CA ARG A 116 -10.14 2.50 -9.78
C ARG A 116 -10.96 3.76 -10.00
N GLU A 117 -10.73 4.76 -9.16
CA GLU A 117 -11.44 6.04 -9.16
C GLU A 117 -11.36 6.78 -10.51
N SER A 118 -10.20 6.71 -11.18
CA SER A 118 -9.99 7.26 -12.52
C SER A 118 -8.76 6.62 -13.18
N GLY A 119 -8.52 6.89 -14.47
CA GLY A 119 -7.36 6.37 -15.19
C GLY A 119 -5.98 6.85 -14.68
N ILE A 120 -5.96 7.85 -13.78
CA ILE A 120 -4.73 8.40 -13.18
C ILE A 120 -4.67 8.20 -11.66
N SER A 121 -5.72 7.64 -11.05
CA SER A 121 -5.82 7.44 -9.61
C SER A 121 -5.77 5.96 -9.30
N GLN A 122 -4.87 5.56 -8.40
CA GLN A 122 -4.82 4.19 -7.91
C GLN A 122 -5.83 3.94 -6.79
N ARG A 123 -6.65 4.91 -6.35
CA ARG A 123 -7.66 4.68 -5.30
C ARG A 123 -8.85 3.87 -5.82
N PRO A 124 -9.58 3.12 -4.97
CA PRO A 124 -10.75 2.37 -5.42
C PRO A 124 -11.87 3.29 -5.89
N MET A 125 -12.64 2.83 -6.87
CA MET A 125 -13.88 3.48 -7.28
C MET A 125 -14.87 3.51 -6.12
N LYS A 126 -15.37 4.71 -5.78
CA LYS A 126 -16.25 4.91 -4.62
C LYS A 126 -17.73 4.64 -4.92
N MET A 127 -18.18 4.93 -6.14
CA MET A 127 -19.59 4.85 -6.52
C MET A 127 -19.74 4.06 -7.81
N GLY A 128 -20.73 3.17 -7.87
CA GLY A 128 -21.02 2.36 -9.06
C GLY A 128 -20.07 1.17 -9.28
N ALA A 129 -19.14 0.91 -8.35
CA ALA A 129 -18.31 -0.28 -8.39
C ALA A 129 -19.15 -1.52 -8.12
N VAL A 130 -19.01 -2.53 -8.97
CA VAL A 130 -19.60 -3.86 -8.75
C VAL A 130 -18.54 -4.71 -8.04
N PRO A 131 -18.80 -5.17 -6.80
CA PRO A 131 -17.88 -6.06 -6.10
C PRO A 131 -17.68 -7.35 -6.88
N PHE A 132 -16.44 -7.86 -6.88
CA PHE A 132 -16.12 -9.12 -7.53
C PHE A 132 -16.85 -10.28 -6.84
N ILE A 133 -17.36 -11.23 -7.63
CA ILE A 133 -17.97 -12.47 -7.15
C ILE A 133 -17.43 -13.61 -8.00
N SER A 134 -16.89 -14.63 -7.34
CA SER A 134 -16.40 -15.84 -7.98
C SER A 134 -17.53 -16.65 -8.59
N PRO A 135 -17.35 -17.20 -9.80
CA PRO A 135 -18.15 -18.35 -10.25
C PRO A 135 -17.95 -19.53 -9.28
N LYS A 136 -18.98 -20.34 -9.08
CA LYS A 136 -18.95 -21.46 -8.13
C LYS A 136 -17.91 -22.51 -8.50
N GLU A 137 -17.66 -22.68 -9.79
CA GLU A 137 -16.73 -23.68 -10.34
C GLU A 137 -15.27 -23.36 -10.01
N TYR A 138 -14.96 -22.08 -9.74
CA TYR A 138 -13.62 -21.60 -9.40
C TYR A 138 -13.52 -21.07 -7.97
N GLU A 139 -14.60 -21.16 -7.18
CA GLU A 139 -14.63 -20.65 -5.81
C GLU A 139 -13.87 -21.59 -4.88
N VAL A 140 -12.90 -21.03 -4.15
CA VAL A 140 -12.14 -21.73 -3.11
C VAL A 140 -12.27 -20.99 -1.79
N GLU A 141 -12.17 -21.72 -0.69
CA GLU A 141 -12.11 -21.17 0.67
C GLU A 141 -10.71 -21.36 1.25
N ILE A 142 -10.16 -20.28 1.83
CA ILE A 142 -8.86 -20.24 2.49
C ILE A 142 -9.06 -19.70 3.91
N ASN A 143 -8.38 -20.27 4.90
CA ASN A 143 -8.45 -19.80 6.28
C ASN A 143 -7.19 -18.99 6.60
N LEU A 144 -7.36 -17.68 6.74
CA LEU A 144 -6.30 -16.73 7.04
C LEU A 144 -6.06 -16.63 8.55
N PRO A 145 -4.83 -16.36 9.01
CA PRO A 145 -4.49 -16.32 10.42
C PRO A 145 -5.22 -15.21 11.20
N ASN A 146 -5.46 -14.05 10.59
CA ASN A 146 -6.09 -12.91 11.25
C ASN A 146 -7.52 -12.64 10.77
N HIS A 147 -7.77 -12.66 9.45
CA HIS A 147 -9.11 -12.44 8.87
C HIS A 147 -10.03 -13.67 8.99
N GLY A 148 -9.48 -14.86 9.23
CA GLY A 148 -10.23 -16.11 9.20
C GLY A 148 -10.61 -16.54 7.79
N LYS A 149 -11.78 -17.17 7.63
CA LYS A 149 -12.20 -17.74 6.34
C LYS A 149 -12.50 -16.66 5.30
N ILE A 150 -11.89 -16.81 4.13
CA ILE A 150 -12.16 -15.98 2.95
C ILE A 150 -12.50 -16.88 1.76
N LYS A 151 -13.47 -16.43 0.96
CA LYS A 151 -13.89 -17.09 -0.29
C LYS A 151 -13.60 -16.21 -1.47
N GLY A 152 -13.24 -16.82 -2.58
CA GLY A 152 -12.91 -16.10 -3.81
C GLY A 152 -12.55 -17.03 -4.95
N MET A 153 -12.27 -16.43 -6.10
CA MET A 153 -11.90 -17.17 -7.30
C MET A 153 -10.43 -17.57 -7.24
N GLY A 154 -10.15 -18.86 -7.26
CA GLY A 154 -8.82 -19.41 -7.46
C GLY A 154 -8.54 -19.63 -8.94
N ILE A 155 -7.49 -19.00 -9.49
CA ILE A 155 -7.05 -19.23 -10.86
C ILE A 155 -5.97 -20.32 -10.85
N PRO A 156 -6.21 -21.50 -11.44
CA PRO A 156 -5.24 -22.60 -11.43
C PRO A 156 -4.04 -22.34 -12.35
N GLU A 157 -2.96 -23.07 -12.13
CA GLU A 157 -1.86 -23.14 -13.10
C GLU A 157 -2.33 -23.58 -14.50
N GLY A 158 -1.70 -23.01 -15.53
CA GLY A 158 -2.02 -23.29 -16.93
C GLY A 158 -2.39 -22.02 -17.68
N VAL A 159 -3.26 -22.16 -18.69
CA VAL A 159 -3.74 -21.04 -19.51
C VAL A 159 -5.18 -20.73 -19.13
N THR A 160 -5.42 -19.53 -18.61
CA THR A 160 -6.77 -19.02 -18.32
C THR A 160 -7.15 -17.95 -19.33
N LEU A 161 -8.28 -18.13 -20.01
CA LEU A 161 -8.78 -17.17 -20.99
C LEU A 161 -9.91 -16.32 -20.38
N ILE A 162 -9.70 -15.01 -20.29
CA ILE A 162 -10.71 -14.04 -19.84
C ILE A 162 -11.38 -13.43 -21.09
N VAL A 163 -12.64 -13.80 -21.35
CA VAL A 163 -13.41 -13.36 -22.51
C VAL A 163 -14.53 -12.39 -22.14
N GLY A 164 -15.09 -11.70 -23.12
CA GLY A 164 -16.22 -10.77 -22.94
C GLY A 164 -16.16 -9.55 -23.86
N GLY A 165 -17.26 -8.82 -23.96
CA GLY A 165 -17.40 -7.61 -24.79
C GLY A 165 -16.46 -6.47 -24.39
N GLY A 166 -16.31 -5.47 -25.27
CA GLY A 166 -15.58 -4.24 -24.96
C GLY A 166 -16.17 -3.56 -23.72
N PHE A 167 -15.32 -3.01 -22.86
CA PHE A 167 -15.73 -2.31 -21.61
C PHE A 167 -16.41 -3.17 -20.53
N HIS A 168 -16.32 -4.50 -20.60
CA HIS A 168 -16.87 -5.41 -19.58
C HIS A 168 -15.90 -5.72 -18.42
N GLY A 169 -14.91 -4.85 -18.13
CA GLY A 169 -14.02 -5.02 -16.97
C GLY A 169 -12.86 -6.01 -17.10
N LYS A 170 -12.63 -6.60 -18.29
CA LYS A 170 -11.50 -7.53 -18.52
C LYS A 170 -10.13 -6.92 -18.18
N SER A 171 -9.86 -5.71 -18.68
CA SER A 171 -8.61 -5.01 -18.39
C SER A 171 -8.51 -4.64 -16.92
N THR A 172 -9.62 -4.28 -16.27
CA THR A 172 -9.67 -3.99 -14.83
C THR A 172 -9.27 -5.21 -14.00
N LEU A 173 -9.80 -6.39 -14.36
CA LEU A 173 -9.44 -7.66 -13.72
C LEU A 173 -7.96 -7.98 -13.90
N LEU A 174 -7.45 -7.89 -15.14
CA LEU A 174 -6.04 -8.14 -15.44
C LEU A 174 -5.10 -7.16 -14.73
N GLN A 175 -5.46 -5.88 -14.63
CA GLN A 175 -4.68 -4.88 -13.90
C GLN A 175 -4.64 -5.16 -12.39
N ALA A 176 -5.76 -5.62 -11.82
CA ALA A 176 -5.79 -6.03 -10.41
C ALA A 176 -4.87 -7.26 -10.17
N LEU A 177 -4.92 -8.25 -11.06
CA LEU A 177 -4.01 -9.40 -11.02
C LEU A 177 -2.54 -9.00 -11.20
N GLN A 178 -2.25 -8.07 -12.11
CA GLN A 178 -0.89 -7.58 -12.32
C GLN A 178 -0.29 -6.96 -11.05
N LEU A 179 -1.08 -6.19 -10.30
CA LEU A 179 -0.64 -5.55 -9.06
C LEU A 179 -0.77 -6.46 -7.83
N GLY A 180 -1.50 -7.58 -7.92
CA GLY A 180 -1.65 -8.56 -6.84
C GLY A 180 -0.36 -9.27 -6.42
N VAL A 181 0.76 -9.05 -7.13
CA VAL A 181 2.09 -9.44 -6.63
C VAL A 181 2.49 -8.64 -5.40
N TYR A 182 1.96 -7.43 -5.22
CA TYR A 182 2.22 -6.57 -4.06
C TYR A 182 1.09 -6.64 -3.04
N ASP A 183 1.46 -6.42 -1.77
CA ASP A 183 0.47 -6.18 -0.73
C ASP A 183 -0.13 -4.79 -0.90
N HIS A 184 -1.41 -4.64 -0.58
CA HIS A 184 -2.14 -3.39 -0.61
C HIS A 184 -2.55 -2.94 0.79
N ILE A 185 -2.72 -1.62 0.94
CA ILE A 185 -3.20 -1.02 2.19
C ILE A 185 -4.67 -1.37 2.46
N TYR A 186 -5.06 -1.30 3.74
CA TYR A 186 -6.45 -1.49 4.15
C TYR A 186 -7.37 -0.47 3.47
N GLY A 187 -8.43 -0.95 2.81
CA GLY A 187 -9.41 -0.13 2.10
C GLY A 187 -9.05 0.16 0.64
N ASP A 188 -8.00 -0.43 0.08
CA ASP A 188 -7.68 -0.36 -1.35
C ASP A 188 -8.71 -1.10 -2.23
N GLY A 189 -9.42 -2.09 -1.68
CA GLY A 189 -10.36 -2.96 -2.38
C GLY A 189 -9.71 -4.15 -3.10
N ARG A 190 -8.39 -4.16 -3.26
CA ARG A 190 -7.63 -5.29 -3.83
C ARG A 190 -6.75 -5.98 -2.77
N GLU A 191 -7.04 -5.77 -1.49
CA GLU A 191 -6.20 -6.27 -0.39
C GLU A 191 -6.16 -7.81 -0.33
N PHE A 192 -7.14 -8.49 -0.91
CA PHE A 192 -7.14 -9.95 -1.04
C PHE A 192 -7.20 -10.39 -2.51
N VAL A 193 -6.60 -9.57 -3.40
CA VAL A 193 -6.29 -9.95 -4.78
C VAL A 193 -4.80 -10.25 -4.82
N VAL A 194 -4.45 -11.52 -4.79
CA VAL A 194 -3.05 -11.95 -4.79
C VAL A 194 -2.70 -12.69 -6.08
N THR A 195 -1.49 -12.48 -6.55
CA THR A 195 -0.91 -13.20 -7.68
C THR A 195 0.44 -13.75 -7.25
N ARG A 196 0.76 -14.96 -7.69
CA ARG A 196 2.04 -15.59 -7.40
C ARG A 196 3.19 -14.73 -7.93
N GLU A 197 4.17 -14.46 -7.06
CA GLU A 197 5.44 -13.87 -7.49
C GLU A 197 6.22 -14.87 -8.35
N ASN A 198 6.73 -14.42 -9.51
CA ASN A 198 7.74 -15.19 -10.21
C ASN A 198 9.07 -15.04 -9.47
N LYS A 199 9.61 -16.15 -8.95
CA LYS A 199 10.93 -16.20 -8.26
C LYS A 199 12.12 -15.74 -9.10
N ALA A 200 11.94 -15.41 -10.38
CA ALA A 200 13.01 -15.01 -11.30
C ALA A 200 13.54 -13.57 -11.10
N HIS A 201 12.98 -12.77 -10.19
CA HIS A 201 13.35 -11.34 -10.03
C HIS A 201 13.80 -10.92 -8.62
N ARG A 202 14.24 -11.86 -7.78
CA ARG A 202 14.98 -11.54 -6.55
C ARG A 202 16.47 -11.77 -6.80
N GLU A 203 17.13 -10.78 -7.38
CA GLU A 203 18.61 -10.62 -7.38
C GLU A 203 19.01 -9.57 -6.34
#